data_AF-A0A2S6I3K3-F1
#
_entry.id   AF-A0A2S6I3K3-F1
#
_cell.length_a   1.000
_cell.length_b   1.000
_cell.length_c   1.000
_cell.angle_alpha   90.00
_cell.angle_beta   90.00
_cell.angle_gamma   90.00
#
_symmetry.space_group_name_H-M   'P 1'
#
loop_
_entity.id
_entity.type
_entity.pdbx_description
1 polymer ?
#
loop_
_entity_poly.entity_id
_entity_poly.type
_entity_poly.pdbx_seq_one_letter_code
_entity_poly.pdbx_strand_id
1 'polypeptide(L)'
;MEEAGLYDISETFIYHFAEWIKLGVELCGVLVIAWGVLASLWLYASRIFTRAEQDFVALRLTLARYLIVALEFQLAADIISTAIAPDWDQIGKLASIATIRTVLNYFLQREIDQEVEAVRSGDRETFESRMDEAKDTPTDT
;
A
#
# COMPACT_ATOMS: atom_id res chain seq x y z
N MET A 1 44.42 24.50 4.06
CA MET A 1 44.20 23.20 3.40
C MET A 1 43.75 22.12 4.39
N GLU A 2 43.89 22.30 5.71
CA GLU A 2 43.43 21.34 6.74
C GLU A 2 41.91 21.40 6.98
N GLU A 3 41.31 22.58 6.86
CA GLU A 3 39.85 22.81 6.95
C GLU A 3 39.06 21.97 5.92
N ALA A 4 39.50 21.91 4.66
CA ALA A 4 38.78 21.22 3.58
C ALA A 4 38.66 19.69 3.80
N GLY A 5 39.64 19.08 4.49
CA GLY A 5 39.58 17.65 4.83
C GLY A 5 38.58 17.34 5.94
N LEU A 6 38.36 18.26 6.88
CA LEU A 6 37.43 18.04 8.00
C LEU A 6 35.97 18.09 7.53
N TYR A 7 35.63 19.02 6.64
CA TYR A 7 34.28 19.12 6.06
C TYR A 7 33.93 17.86 5.25
N ASP A 8 34.84 17.38 4.39
CA ASP A 8 34.62 16.21 3.52
C ASP A 8 34.42 14.91 4.31
N ILE A 9 35.17 14.73 5.41
CA ILE A 9 34.99 13.60 6.34
C ILE A 9 33.63 13.69 7.06
N SER A 10 33.24 14.88 7.52
CA SER A 10 31.97 15.07 8.21
C SER A 10 30.76 14.86 7.29
N GLU A 11 30.85 15.31 6.05
CA GLU A 11 29.82 15.15 5.02
C GLU A 11 29.65 13.66 4.64
N THR A 12 30.75 12.96 4.37
CA THR A 12 30.73 11.52 4.06
C THR A 12 30.14 10.69 5.22
N PHE A 13 30.46 11.05 6.45
CA PHE A 13 29.92 10.38 7.63
C PHE A 13 28.40 10.57 7.76
N ILE A 14 27.90 11.78 7.50
CA ILE A 14 26.46 12.09 7.54
C ILE A 14 25.70 11.31 6.47
N TYR A 15 26.21 11.24 5.23
CA TYR A 15 25.56 10.49 4.15
C TYR A 15 25.44 8.99 4.49
N HIS A 16 26.54 8.35 4.89
CA HIS A 16 26.50 6.95 5.27
C HIS A 16 25.56 6.69 6.44
N PHE A 17 25.58 7.55 7.46
CA PHE A 17 24.70 7.39 8.60
C PHE A 17 23.21 7.49 8.20
N ALA A 18 22.87 8.46 7.35
CA ALA A 18 21.52 8.62 6.86
C ALA A 18 21.07 7.48 5.93
N GLU A 19 21.96 6.92 5.12
CA GLU A 19 21.69 5.70 4.33
C GLU A 19 21.33 4.51 5.22
N TRP A 20 22.06 4.31 6.33
CA TRP A 20 21.74 3.25 7.30
C TRP A 20 20.38 3.46 7.95
N ILE A 21 20.03 4.71 8.28
CA ILE A 21 18.70 5.03 8.83
C ILE A 21 17.62 4.74 7.79
N LYS A 22 17.78 5.24 6.55
CA LYS A 22 16.84 5.00 5.45
C LYS A 22 16.59 3.50 5.29
N LEU A 23 17.67 2.70 5.20
CA LEU A 23 17.58 1.26 5.02
C LEU A 23 16.89 0.57 6.21
N GLY A 24 17.16 1.03 7.44
CA GLY A 24 16.45 0.54 8.62
C GLY A 24 14.95 0.84 8.59
N VAL A 25 14.57 2.06 8.21
CA VAL A 25 13.17 2.48 8.07
C VAL A 25 12.45 1.69 6.97
N GLU A 26 13.11 1.49 5.82
CA GLU A 26 12.59 0.70 4.72
C GLU A 26 12.37 -0.77 5.13
N LEU A 27 13.34 -1.34 5.84
CA LEU A 27 13.23 -2.69 6.40
C LEU A 27 12.05 -2.81 7.37
N CYS A 28 11.84 -1.83 8.26
CA CYS A 28 10.68 -1.80 9.14
C CYS A 28 9.36 -1.84 8.34
N GLY A 29 9.24 -1.03 7.28
CA GLY A 29 8.08 -1.06 6.39
C GLY A 29 7.84 -2.43 5.78
N VAL A 30 8.90 -3.07 5.24
CA VAL A 30 8.83 -4.43 4.67
C VAL A 30 8.37 -5.46 5.71
N LEU A 31 8.89 -5.39 6.93
CA LEU A 31 8.50 -6.30 8.01
C LEU A 31 7.03 -6.13 8.41
N VAL A 32 6.52 -4.90 8.45
CA VAL A 32 5.10 -4.64 8.73
C VAL A 32 4.20 -5.24 7.64
N ILE A 33 4.56 -5.11 6.35
CA ILE A 33 3.84 -5.75 5.24
C ILE A 33 3.85 -7.27 5.42
N ALA A 34 5.04 -7.84 5.63
CA ALA A 34 5.20 -9.29 5.78
C ALA A 34 4.35 -9.82 6.94
N TRP A 35 4.33 -9.12 8.08
CA TRP A 35 3.50 -9.48 9.22
C TRP A 35 2.01 -9.38 8.91
N GLY A 36 1.59 -8.31 8.23
CA GLY A 36 0.19 -8.13 7.83
C GLY A 36 -0.32 -9.20 6.88
N VAL A 37 0.51 -9.62 5.93
CA VAL A 37 0.23 -10.74 5.02
C VAL A 37 0.11 -12.04 5.82
N LEU A 38 1.06 -12.32 6.72
CA LEU A 38 1.04 -13.54 7.52
C LEU A 38 -0.18 -13.62 8.44
N ALA A 39 -0.51 -12.51 9.12
CA ALA A 39 -1.70 -12.40 9.97
C ALA A 39 -2.99 -12.60 9.17
N SER A 40 -3.06 -12.03 7.97
CA SER A 40 -4.20 -12.17 7.06
C SER A 40 -4.36 -13.62 6.60
N LEU A 41 -3.27 -14.28 6.18
CA LEU A 41 -3.27 -15.70 5.80
C LEU A 41 -3.67 -16.61 6.96
N TRP A 42 -3.17 -16.33 8.18
CA TRP A 42 -3.54 -17.09 9.36
C TRP A 42 -5.03 -17.01 9.67
N LEU A 43 -5.60 -15.80 9.57
CA LEU A 43 -7.03 -15.56 9.77
C LEU A 43 -7.84 -16.31 8.70
N TYR A 44 -7.43 -16.23 7.44
CA TYR A 44 -8.07 -16.94 6.33
C TYR A 44 -8.04 -18.46 6.52
N ALA A 45 -6.89 -19.03 6.85
CA ALA A 45 -6.72 -20.46 7.10
C ALA A 45 -7.58 -20.96 8.28
N SER A 46 -7.63 -20.18 9.36
CA SER A 46 -8.46 -20.54 10.53
C SER A 46 -9.97 -20.52 10.21
N ARG A 47 -10.40 -19.67 9.27
CA ARG A 47 -11.81 -19.53 8.87
C ARG A 47 -12.26 -20.54 7.83
N ILE A 48 -11.34 -21.06 7.02
CA ILE A 48 -11.62 -22.15 6.07
C ILE A 48 -12.11 -23.42 6.79
N PHE A 49 -11.62 -23.65 8.02
CA PHE A 49 -12.01 -24.77 8.86
C PHE A 49 -13.41 -24.61 9.48
N THR A 50 -13.96 -23.40 9.51
CA THR A 50 -15.24 -23.07 10.19
C THR A 50 -16.40 -22.78 9.24
N ARG A 51 -16.23 -22.92 7.90
CA ARG A 51 -17.30 -22.73 6.87
C ARG A 51 -18.09 -21.41 7.02
N ALA A 52 -17.44 -20.35 7.47
CA ALA A 52 -18.05 -19.01 7.50
C ALA A 52 -17.79 -18.31 6.16
N GLU A 53 -18.75 -18.43 5.24
CA GLU A 53 -18.66 -18.03 3.82
C GLU A 53 -18.41 -16.53 3.53
N GLN A 54 -18.33 -15.61 4.49
CA GLN A 54 -18.52 -14.17 4.16
C GLN A 54 -17.58 -13.13 4.79
N ASP A 55 -16.37 -13.48 5.22
CA ASP A 55 -15.51 -12.50 5.92
C ASP A 55 -14.29 -11.99 5.11
N PHE A 56 -14.39 -11.98 3.77
CA PHE A 56 -13.40 -11.32 2.89
C PHE A 56 -13.16 -9.85 3.27
N VAL A 57 -14.19 -9.18 3.82
CA VAL A 57 -14.11 -7.81 4.33
C VAL A 57 -13.14 -7.73 5.52
N ALA A 58 -13.22 -8.65 6.49
CA ALA A 58 -12.35 -8.66 7.65
C ALA A 58 -10.88 -8.93 7.29
N LEU A 59 -10.64 -9.81 6.31
CA LEU A 59 -9.32 -10.06 5.74
C LEU A 59 -8.75 -8.79 5.09
N ARG A 60 -9.54 -8.14 4.22
CA ARG A 60 -9.14 -6.92 3.50
C ARG A 60 -8.85 -5.76 4.46
N LEU A 61 -9.68 -5.57 5.49
CA LEU A 61 -9.47 -4.55 6.52
C LEU A 61 -8.20 -4.80 7.34
N THR A 62 -7.89 -6.07 7.65
CA THR A 62 -6.67 -6.41 8.38
C THR A 62 -5.44 -6.11 7.54
N LEU A 63 -5.41 -6.57 6.29
CA LEU A 63 -4.33 -6.28 5.35
C LEU A 63 -4.14 -4.77 5.16
N ALA A 64 -5.23 -4.04 4.90
CA ALA A 64 -5.20 -2.59 4.67
C ALA A 64 -4.54 -1.82 5.82
N ARG A 65 -4.83 -2.20 7.08
CA ARG A 65 -4.22 -1.55 8.26
C ARG A 65 -2.71 -1.72 8.32
N TYR A 66 -2.19 -2.90 8.00
CA TYR A 66 -0.73 -3.12 7.97
C TYR A 66 -0.08 -2.40 6.77
N LEU A 67 -0.75 -2.37 5.61
CA LEU A 67 -0.26 -1.64 4.44
C LEU A 67 -0.15 -0.13 4.70
N ILE A 68 -1.14 0.47 5.38
CA ILE A 68 -1.09 1.90 5.74
C ILE A 68 0.13 2.21 6.61
N VAL A 69 0.37 1.41 7.65
CA VAL A 69 1.55 1.60 8.52
C VAL A 69 2.85 1.43 7.73
N ALA A 70 2.92 0.44 6.85
CA ALA A 70 4.10 0.25 6.00
C ALA A 70 4.33 1.43 5.04
N LEU A 71 3.27 2.04 4.52
CA LEU A 71 3.34 3.23 3.66
C LEU A 71 3.89 4.44 4.41
N GLU A 72 3.59 4.60 5.70
CA GLU A 72 4.17 5.66 6.53
C GLU A 72 5.69 5.48 6.67
N PHE A 73 6.17 4.26 6.89
CA PHE A 73 7.60 3.96 6.92
C PHE A 73 8.26 4.19 5.55
N GLN A 74 7.61 3.75 4.46
CA GLN A 74 8.11 3.96 3.11
C GLN A 74 8.21 5.45 2.76
N LEU A 75 7.21 6.24 3.14
CA LEU A 75 7.23 7.70 2.98
C LEU A 75 8.36 8.33 3.79
N ALA A 76 8.58 7.88 5.03
CA ALA A 76 9.69 8.37 5.84
C ALA A 76 11.06 8.06 5.20
N ALA A 77 11.25 6.87 4.63
CA ALA A 77 12.47 6.52 3.90
C ALA A 77 12.67 7.39 2.65
N ASP A 78 11.59 7.71 1.93
CA ASP A 78 11.63 8.59 0.76
C ASP A 78 12.00 10.04 1.17
N ILE A 79 11.47 10.54 2.28
CA ILE A 79 11.83 11.86 2.83
C ILE A 79 13.31 11.90 3.24
N ILE A 80 13.81 10.87 3.94
CA ILE A 80 15.23 10.80 4.31
C ILE A 80 16.10 10.83 3.05
N SER A 81 15.71 10.06 2.03
CA SER A 81 16.50 9.95 0.82
C SER A 81 16.50 11.23 -0.04
N THR A 82 15.45 12.05 0.02
CA THR A 82 15.44 13.38 -0.63
C THR A 82 16.20 14.44 0.16
N ALA A 83 16.33 14.28 1.48
CA ALA A 83 17.08 15.20 2.33
C ALA A 83 18.61 15.08 2.20
N ILE A 84 19.12 13.91 1.76
CA ILE A 84 20.55 13.59 1.75
C ILE A 84 21.15 13.41 0.35
N ALA A 85 20.44 13.73 -0.72
CA ALA A 85 20.94 13.53 -2.07
C ALA A 85 21.45 14.86 -2.67
N PRO A 86 22.75 15.20 -2.55
CA PRO A 86 23.36 16.32 -3.27
C PRO A 86 23.82 15.92 -4.70
N ASP A 87 23.96 14.62 -4.96
CA ASP A 87 24.54 14.09 -6.20
C ASP A 87 23.46 13.65 -7.20
N TRP A 88 23.56 14.14 -8.44
CA TRP A 88 22.55 13.95 -9.48
C TRP A 88 22.33 12.48 -9.88
N ASP A 89 23.33 11.60 -9.76
CA ASP A 89 23.17 10.17 -10.07
C ASP A 89 22.36 9.45 -8.98
N GLN A 90 22.61 9.80 -7.71
CA GLN A 90 21.85 9.26 -6.59
C GLN A 90 20.40 9.78 -6.57
N ILE A 91 20.20 11.08 -6.85
CA ILE A 91 18.87 11.67 -7.04
C ILE A 91 18.13 10.93 -8.17
N GLY A 92 18.79 10.66 -9.31
CA GLY A 92 18.19 9.96 -10.45
C GLY A 92 17.73 8.55 -10.11
N LYS A 93 18.54 7.76 -9.39
CA LYS A 93 18.16 6.41 -8.95
C LYS A 93 16.99 6.44 -7.98
N LEU A 94 17.01 7.37 -7.02
CA LEU A 94 15.92 7.52 -6.07
C LEU A 94 14.62 7.95 -6.75
N ALA A 95 14.68 8.96 -7.63
CA ALA A 95 13.54 9.44 -8.39
C ALA A 95 12.95 8.33 -9.28
N SER A 96 13.79 7.46 -9.85
CA SER A 96 13.35 6.30 -10.62
C SER A 96 12.56 5.31 -9.75
N ILE A 97 13.08 4.95 -8.58
CA ILE A 97 12.39 4.05 -7.64
C ILE A 97 11.06 4.67 -7.16
N ALA A 98 11.08 5.95 -6.78
CA ALA A 98 9.87 6.67 -6.36
C ALA A 98 8.82 6.72 -7.48
N THR A 99 9.24 7.00 -8.72
CA THR A 99 8.37 7.03 -9.90
C THR A 99 7.73 5.66 -10.15
N ILE A 100 8.53 4.59 -10.12
CA ILE A 100 8.03 3.21 -10.29
C ILE A 100 6.98 2.91 -9.22
N ARG A 101 7.25 3.27 -7.96
CA ARG A 101 6.31 3.09 -6.84
C ARG A 101 5.00 3.84 -7.09
N THR A 102 5.07 5.12 -7.45
CA THR A 102 3.88 5.94 -7.71
C THR A 102 3.05 5.38 -8.86
N VAL A 103 3.70 5.03 -9.97
CA VAL A 103 3.01 4.51 -11.16
C VAL A 103 2.35 3.17 -10.85
N LEU A 104 3.09 2.23 -10.23
CA LEU A 104 2.54 0.92 -9.89
C LEU A 104 1.38 1.03 -8.90
N ASN A 105 1.54 1.82 -7.84
CA ASN A 105 0.48 2.02 -6.85
C ASN A 105 -0.76 2.67 -7.46
N TYR A 106 -0.58 3.64 -8.37
CA TYR A 106 -1.68 4.27 -9.09
C TYR A 106 -2.46 3.28 -9.97
N PHE A 107 -1.76 2.43 -10.74
CA PHE A 107 -2.42 1.42 -11.57
C PHE A 107 -3.18 0.40 -10.74
N LEU A 108 -2.58 -0.08 -9.65
CA LEU A 108 -3.21 -1.05 -8.76
C LEU A 108 -4.49 -0.47 -8.12
N GLN A 109 -4.41 0.77 -7.62
CA GLN A 109 -5.55 1.45 -7.02
C GLN A 109 -6.70 1.62 -8.03
N ARG A 110 -6.35 2.03 -9.27
CA ARG A 110 -7.31 2.23 -10.35
C ARG A 110 -8.02 0.93 -10.75
N GLU A 111 -7.28 -0.18 -10.80
CA GLU A 111 -7.85 -1.49 -11.17
C GLU A 111 -8.84 -1.98 -10.09
N ILE A 112 -8.50 -1.80 -8.82
CA ILE A 112 -9.40 -2.11 -7.69
C ILE A 112 -10.68 -1.27 -7.74
N ASP A 113 -10.56 0.04 -7.99
CA ASP A 113 -11.73 0.92 -8.06
C ASP A 113 -12.69 0.50 -9.18
N GLN A 114 -12.16 0.08 -10.34
CA GLN A 114 -12.96 -0.43 -11.46
C GLN A 114 -13.71 -1.71 -11.09
N GLU A 115 -13.06 -2.65 -10.40
CA GLU A 115 -13.72 -3.88 -9.95
C GLU A 115 -14.82 -3.60 -8.90
N VAL A 116 -14.57 -2.70 -7.96
CA VAL A 116 -15.55 -2.32 -6.93
C VAL A 116 -16.78 -1.66 -7.55
N GLU A 117 -16.59 -0.79 -8.55
CA GLU A 117 -17.70 -0.17 -9.28
C GLU A 117 -18.51 -1.19 -10.08
N ALA A 118 -17.86 -2.14 -10.74
CA ALA A 118 -18.53 -3.19 -11.51
C ALA A 118 -19.41 -4.10 -10.62
N VAL A 119 -18.92 -4.45 -9.42
CA VAL A 119 -19.72 -5.19 -8.42
C VAL A 119 -20.94 -4.37 -7.99
N ARG A 120 -20.74 -3.07 -7.72
CA ARG A 120 -21.81 -2.18 -7.25
C ARG A 120 -22.89 -1.92 -8.31
N SER A 121 -22.52 -1.84 -9.60
CA SER A 121 -23.50 -1.70 -10.69
C SER A 121 -24.33 -2.97 -10.88
N GLY A 122 -23.70 -4.16 -10.78
CA GLY A 122 -24.42 -5.43 -10.89
C GLY A 122 -25.47 -5.64 -9.80
N ASP A 123 -25.15 -5.26 -8.56
CA ASP A 123 -26.11 -5.30 -7.43
C ASP A 123 -27.28 -4.34 -7.65
N ARG A 124 -27.03 -3.17 -8.24
CA ARG A 124 -28.05 -2.14 -8.50
C ARG A 124 -29.03 -2.56 -9.59
N GLU A 125 -28.53 -3.08 -10.71
CA GLU A 125 -29.39 -3.57 -11.81
C GLU A 125 -30.25 -4.75 -11.34
N THR A 126 -29.67 -5.65 -10.54
CA THR A 126 -30.41 -6.79 -9.96
C THR A 126 -31.51 -6.32 -9.00
N PHE A 127 -31.25 -5.28 -8.20
CA PHE A 127 -32.24 -4.70 -7.30
C PHE A 127 -33.37 -3.96 -8.05
N GLU A 128 -33.01 -3.14 -9.05
CA GLU A 128 -33.96 -2.42 -9.90
C GLU A 128 -34.88 -3.40 -10.67
N SER A 129 -34.32 -4.46 -11.27
CA SER A 129 -35.10 -5.49 -11.96
C SER A 129 -36.08 -6.21 -11.03
N ARG A 130 -35.70 -6.49 -9.77
CA ARG A 130 -36.60 -7.11 -8.78
C ARG A 130 -37.72 -6.17 -8.33
N MET A 131 -37.45 -4.86 -8.29
CA MET A 131 -38.47 -3.86 -7.97
C MET A 131 -39.47 -3.69 -9.11
N ASP A 132 -39.00 -3.68 -10.35
CA ASP A 132 -39.86 -3.59 -11.53
C ASP A 132 -40.75 -4.83 -11.67
N GLU A 133 -40.20 -6.03 -11.44
CA GLU A 133 -40.96 -7.29 -11.44
C GLU A 133 -42.03 -7.33 -10.33
N ALA A 134 -41.71 -6.81 -9.13
CA ALA A 134 -42.66 -6.71 -8.04
C ALA A 134 -43.79 -5.69 -8.32
N LYS A 135 -43.52 -4.68 -9.15
CA LYS A 135 -44.49 -3.65 -9.54
C LYS A 135 -45.44 -4.15 -10.63
N ASP A 136 -44.99 -5.07 -11.47
CA ASP A 136 -45.77 -5.65 -12.58
C ASP A 136 -46.56 -6.92 -12.16
N THR A 137 -46.43 -7.35 -10.90
CA THR A 137 -47.24 -8.45 -10.38
C THR A 137 -48.69 -7.99 -10.29
N PRO A 138 -49.63 -8.56 -11.07
CA PRO A 138 -51.03 -8.16 -11.00
C PRO A 138 -51.53 -8.46 -9.59
N THR A 139 -52.06 -7.44 -8.93
CA THR A 139 -52.82 -7.59 -7.70
C THR A 139 -54.17 -8.21 -8.08
N ASP A 140 -54.16 -9.48 -8.46
CA ASP A 140 -55.38 -10.23 -8.78
C ASP A 140 -55.97 -10.72 -7.46
N THR A 141 -56.86 -9.89 -6.91
CA THR A 141 -57.80 -10.21 -5.83
C THR A 141 -59.21 -10.04 -6.34
#